data_AF-A0A2S6INE9-F1
#
_entry.id   AF-A0A2S6INE9-F1
#
_cell.length_a   1.000
_cell.length_b   1.000
_cell.length_c   1.000
_cell.angle_alpha   90.00
_cell.angle_beta   90.00
_cell.angle_gamma   90.00
#
_symmetry.space_group_name_H-M   'P 1'
#
loop_
_entity.id
_entity.type
_entity.pdbx_description
1 polymer ?
#
loop_
_entity_poly.entity_id
_entity_poly.type
_entity_poly.pdbx_seq_one_letter_code
_entity_poly.pdbx_strand_id
1 'polypeptide(L)'
;MRLTGILFTLLFISISASCQTQSSNEVPQVVLEAFETKYPGENDPDFELDDHGYWEAHFKKDGEKYRADFHADGTWRETENSIKDKEIPKAIQKAIEREFPDRIIQEAEHVMSATQGEFYDIEFKQKGKNMDVEYRKDGTKV
;
A
#
# COMPACT_ATOMS: atom_id res chain seq x y z
N MET A 1 57.66 0.09 -47.05
CA MET A 1 58.42 1.15 -46.36
C MET A 1 57.47 1.85 -45.40
N ARG A 2 57.83 1.82 -44.10
CA ARG A 2 57.45 2.77 -43.02
C ARG A 2 56.01 2.68 -42.50
N LEU A 3 55.87 2.14 -41.28
CA LEU A 3 55.62 2.86 -40.00
C LEU A 3 54.13 3.23 -39.90
N THR A 4 53.34 2.96 -38.86
CA THR A 4 53.59 2.82 -37.42
C THR A 4 52.27 2.34 -36.81
N GLY A 5 52.31 1.46 -35.82
CA GLY A 5 51.11 1.05 -35.08
C GLY A 5 50.63 2.12 -34.10
N ILE A 6 49.33 2.13 -33.81
CA ILE A 6 48.79 2.56 -32.51
C ILE A 6 47.66 1.60 -32.15
N LEU A 7 47.98 0.73 -31.19
CA LEU A 7 47.04 -0.07 -30.42
C LEU A 7 46.29 0.89 -29.49
N PHE A 8 44.99 1.09 -29.70
CA PHE A 8 44.17 1.88 -28.77
C PHE A 8 43.54 0.93 -27.74
N THR A 9 44.17 0.91 -26.56
CA THR A 9 43.74 0.18 -25.37
C THR A 9 42.40 0.69 -24.87
N LEU A 10 41.52 -0.24 -24.45
CA LEU A 10 40.25 0.03 -23.78
C LEU A 10 40.42 0.97 -22.57
N LEU A 11 39.47 1.87 -22.37
CA LEU A 11 39.13 2.39 -21.04
C LEU A 11 37.67 2.05 -20.75
N PHE A 12 37.47 0.95 -20.04
CA PHE A 12 36.22 0.63 -19.36
C PHE A 12 35.92 1.78 -18.39
N ILE A 13 34.84 2.52 -18.64
CA ILE A 13 34.29 3.43 -17.65
C ILE A 13 33.64 2.56 -16.58
N SER A 14 34.35 2.40 -15.46
CA SER A 14 33.82 1.79 -14.25
C SER A 14 32.65 2.64 -13.79
N ILE A 15 31.43 2.18 -14.03
CA ILE A 15 30.24 2.65 -13.33
C ILE A 15 30.46 2.22 -11.89
N SER A 16 30.92 3.15 -11.05
CA SER A 16 30.84 3.00 -9.61
C SER A 16 29.37 2.98 -9.24
N ALA A 17 28.76 1.79 -9.29
CA ALA A 17 27.56 1.53 -8.52
C ALA A 17 28.01 1.69 -7.07
N SER A 18 27.78 2.88 -6.52
CA SER A 18 27.79 3.09 -5.08
C SER A 18 26.78 2.12 -4.51
N CYS A 19 27.25 0.94 -4.12
CA CYS A 19 26.55 0.04 -3.24
C CYS A 19 26.51 0.77 -1.89
N GLN A 20 25.59 1.72 -1.76
CA GLN A 20 25.13 2.14 -0.46
C GLN A 20 24.48 0.88 0.11
N THR A 21 25.12 0.32 1.13
CA THR A 21 24.49 -0.64 2.02
C THR A 21 23.32 0.09 2.66
N GLN A 22 22.17 0.06 1.98
CA GLN A 22 20.90 0.50 2.52
C GLN A 22 20.70 -0.30 3.80
N SER A 23 20.59 0.39 4.93
CA SER A 23 20.17 -0.31 6.14
C SER A 23 18.81 -0.94 5.83
N SER A 24 18.55 -2.16 6.29
CA SER A 24 17.31 -2.89 5.97
C SER A 24 16.03 -2.16 6.41
N ASN A 25 16.16 -1.05 7.12
CA ASN A 25 15.08 -0.29 7.73
C ASN A 25 14.95 1.13 7.16
N GLU A 26 15.75 1.51 6.16
CA GLU A 26 15.59 2.78 5.45
C GLU A 26 14.63 2.61 4.26
N VAL A 27 13.59 3.45 4.22
CA VAL A 27 12.60 3.49 3.15
C VAL A 27 13.29 3.72 1.80
N PRO A 28 13.08 2.87 0.78
CA PRO A 28 13.64 3.08 -0.55
C PRO A 28 13.21 4.42 -1.13
N GLN A 29 14.15 5.11 -1.77
CA GLN A 29 13.87 6.41 -2.42
C GLN A 29 12.71 6.32 -3.44
N VAL A 30 12.59 5.20 -4.17
CA VAL A 30 11.50 4.95 -5.12
C VAL A 30 10.12 4.85 -4.45
N VAL A 31 10.06 4.40 -3.20
CA VAL A 31 8.82 4.35 -2.39
C VAL A 31 8.44 5.76 -1.94
N LEU A 32 9.41 6.56 -1.48
CA LEU A 32 9.18 7.96 -1.11
C LEU A 32 8.62 8.77 -2.30
N GLU A 33 9.22 8.62 -3.48
CA GLU A 33 8.79 9.30 -4.71
C GLU A 33 7.40 8.82 -5.17
N ALA A 34 7.11 7.52 -5.05
CA ALA A 34 5.80 6.97 -5.37
C ALA A 34 4.72 7.49 -4.42
N PHE A 35 5.02 7.61 -3.13
CA PHE A 35 4.12 8.19 -2.14
C PHE A 35 3.82 9.66 -2.45
N GLU A 36 4.85 10.49 -2.65
CA GLU A 36 4.68 11.92 -2.96
C GLU A 36 3.85 12.13 -4.24
N THR A 37 4.11 11.30 -5.26
CA THR A 37 3.35 11.32 -6.52
C THR A 37 1.88 10.99 -6.30
N LYS A 38 1.58 10.02 -5.43
CA LYS A 38 0.22 9.54 -5.19
C LYS A 38 -0.58 10.44 -4.24
N TYR A 39 0.10 11.05 -3.27
CA TYR A 39 -0.50 11.93 -2.26
C TYR A 39 0.15 13.31 -2.29
N PRO A 40 -0.06 14.10 -3.36
CA PRO A 40 0.58 15.41 -3.48
C PRO A 40 0.16 16.33 -2.33
N GLY A 41 1.14 16.90 -1.65
CA GLY A 41 0.95 17.80 -0.53
C GLY A 41 0.91 17.14 0.86
N GLU A 42 0.96 15.80 0.93
CA GLU A 42 1.33 15.10 2.16
C GLU A 42 2.86 15.03 2.25
N ASN A 43 3.43 15.54 3.34
CA ASN A 43 4.88 15.73 3.47
C ASN A 43 5.46 15.07 4.73
N ASP A 44 4.65 14.43 5.57
CA ASP A 44 5.09 13.82 6.83
C ASP A 44 4.47 12.43 7.06
N PRO A 45 4.59 11.47 6.11
CA PRO A 45 4.20 10.09 6.36
C PRO A 45 5.16 9.42 7.35
N ASP A 46 4.60 8.60 8.23
CA ASP A 46 5.35 7.65 9.05
C ASP A 46 5.43 6.31 8.32
N PHE A 47 6.64 5.84 8.01
CA PHE A 47 6.85 4.64 7.21
C PHE A 47 7.30 3.46 8.08
N GLU A 48 6.65 2.32 7.90
CA GLU A 48 7.03 1.05 8.50
C GLU A 48 7.19 -0.03 7.41
N LEU A 49 8.05 -1.02 7.64
CA LEU A 49 8.14 -2.22 6.80
C LEU A 49 7.35 -3.33 7.49
N ASP A 50 6.30 -3.83 6.85
CA ASP A 50 5.46 -4.88 7.42
C ASP A 50 6.14 -6.26 7.33
N ASP A 51 5.54 -7.25 8.00
CA ASP A 51 6.04 -8.64 8.01
C ASP A 51 5.96 -9.33 6.62
N HIS A 52 5.22 -8.77 5.66
CA HIS A 52 5.12 -9.25 4.28
C HIS A 52 6.12 -8.57 3.33
N GLY A 53 6.87 -7.58 3.80
CA GLY A 53 7.84 -6.81 3.02
C GLY A 53 7.24 -5.63 2.23
N TYR A 54 6.06 -5.16 2.62
CA TYR A 54 5.45 -3.94 2.12
C TYR A 54 5.85 -2.74 2.96
N TRP A 55 6.12 -1.61 2.31
CA TRP A 55 6.31 -0.34 2.97
C TRP A 55 4.96 0.31 3.20
N GLU A 56 4.54 0.38 4.47
CA GLU A 56 3.31 1.00 4.93
C GLU A 56 3.57 2.47 5.26
N ALA A 57 2.90 3.37 4.55
CA ALA A 57 2.94 4.79 4.82
C ALA A 57 1.69 5.19 5.62
N HIS A 58 1.86 5.58 6.87
CA HIS A 58 0.80 6.13 7.72
C HIS A 58 0.78 7.65 7.64
N PHE A 59 -0.38 8.22 7.29
CA PHE A 59 -0.52 9.67 7.11
C PHE A 59 -1.93 10.13 7.45
N LYS A 60 -2.17 11.45 7.37
CA LYS A 60 -3.48 12.03 7.68
C LYS A 60 -3.98 12.93 6.57
N LYS A 61 -5.19 12.67 6.10
CA LYS A 61 -5.89 13.54 5.17
C LYS A 61 -7.17 14.05 5.82
N ASP A 62 -7.31 15.38 5.88
CA ASP A 62 -8.46 16.05 6.50
C ASP A 62 -8.73 15.60 7.96
N GLY A 63 -7.65 15.23 8.67
CA GLY A 63 -7.71 14.76 10.06
C GLY A 63 -7.99 13.27 10.24
N GLU A 64 -8.36 12.56 9.16
CA GLU A 64 -8.57 11.12 9.16
C GLU A 64 -7.26 10.38 8.84
N LYS A 65 -7.00 9.25 9.51
CA LYS A 65 -5.79 8.45 9.31
C LYS A 65 -5.95 7.52 8.11
N TYR A 66 -4.89 7.37 7.34
CA TYR A 66 -4.79 6.44 6.22
C TYR A 66 -3.51 5.61 6.34
N ARG A 67 -3.55 4.40 5.78
CA ARG A 67 -2.37 3.60 5.49
C ARG A 67 -2.30 3.39 3.98
N ALA A 68 -1.11 3.53 3.41
CA ALA A 68 -0.86 3.20 2.01
C ALA A 68 0.32 2.25 1.88
N ASP A 69 0.10 1.16 1.18
CA ASP A 69 1.07 0.08 1.08
C ASP A 69 1.76 0.13 -0.28
N PHE A 70 3.09 -0.02 -0.25
CA PHE A 70 3.92 -0.03 -1.45
C PHE A 70 4.84 -1.24 -1.45
N HIS A 71 5.04 -1.83 -2.62
CA HIS A 71 6.15 -2.75 -2.85
C HIS A 71 7.48 -2.00 -2.77
N ALA A 72 8.58 -2.73 -2.50
CA ALA A 72 9.92 -2.14 -2.40
C ALA A 72 10.41 -1.43 -3.70
N ASP A 73 9.78 -1.71 -4.84
CA ASP A 73 10.05 -1.03 -6.12
C ASP A 73 9.23 0.26 -6.32
N GLY A 74 8.42 0.66 -5.33
CA GLY A 74 7.55 1.82 -5.38
C GLY A 74 6.17 1.54 -6.01
N THR A 75 5.87 0.30 -6.41
CA THR A 75 4.54 -0.05 -6.92
C THR A 75 3.52 0.06 -5.81
N TRP A 76 2.51 0.92 -5.99
CA TRP A 76 1.39 1.06 -5.06
C TRP A 76 0.52 -0.20 -5.04
N ARG A 77 0.25 -0.73 -3.85
CA ARG A 77 -0.61 -1.88 -3.61
C ARG A 77 -2.02 -1.46 -3.25
N GLU A 78 -2.17 -0.73 -2.14
CA GLU A 78 -3.47 -0.26 -1.68
C GLU A 78 -3.39 0.97 -0.78
N THR A 79 -4.55 1.59 -0.56
CA THR A 79 -4.76 2.63 0.43
C THR A 79 -5.99 2.26 1.21
N GLU A 80 -5.92 2.31 2.53
CA GLU A 80 -7.05 2.04 3.39
C GLU A 80 -7.19 3.05 4.52
N ASN A 81 -8.41 3.12 5.03
CA ASN A 81 -8.71 3.80 6.28
C ASN A 81 -9.88 3.12 6.98
N SER A 82 -9.81 3.01 8.30
CA SER A 82 -10.97 2.64 9.11
C SER A 82 -12.09 3.67 8.91
N ILE A 83 -13.31 3.18 8.79
CA ILE A 83 -14.54 3.98 8.66
C ILE A 83 -15.51 3.65 9.79
N LYS A 84 -16.35 4.62 10.15
CA LYS A 84 -17.39 4.41 11.16
C LYS A 84 -18.54 3.62 10.54
N ASP A 85 -19.31 2.90 11.36
CA ASP A 85 -20.49 2.14 10.90
C ASP A 85 -21.46 2.95 10.04
N LYS A 86 -21.63 4.24 10.38
CA LYS A 86 -22.49 5.18 9.64
C LYS A 86 -21.98 5.53 8.23
N GLU A 87 -20.70 5.30 7.97
CA GLU A 87 -20.02 5.56 6.69
C GLU A 87 -20.02 4.32 5.78
N ILE A 88 -20.35 3.14 6.33
CA ILE A 88 -20.54 1.92 5.54
C ILE A 88 -21.70 2.13 4.54
N PRO A 89 -21.51 1.85 3.24
CA PRO A 89 -22.58 1.94 2.25
C PRO A 89 -23.86 1.19 2.67
N LYS A 90 -25.02 1.82 2.47
CA LYS A 90 -26.32 1.24 2.84
C LYS A 90 -26.59 -0.13 2.21
N ALA A 91 -26.06 -0.39 1.02
CA ALA A 91 -26.24 -1.68 0.37
C ALA A 91 -25.45 -2.80 1.07
N ILE A 92 -24.25 -2.48 1.56
CA ILE A 92 -23.45 -3.38 2.40
C ILE A 92 -24.17 -3.63 3.72
N GLN A 93 -24.66 -2.58 4.40
CA GLN A 93 -25.42 -2.75 5.65
C GLN A 93 -26.60 -3.73 5.48
N LYS A 94 -27.36 -3.62 4.38
CA LYS A 94 -28.46 -4.55 4.05
C LYS A 94 -27.97 -5.98 3.75
N ALA A 95 -26.81 -6.13 3.11
CA ALA A 95 -26.22 -7.44 2.88
C ALA A 95 -25.80 -8.11 4.20
N ILE A 96 -25.18 -7.34 5.10
CA ILE A 96 -24.80 -7.78 6.44
C ILE A 96 -26.03 -8.18 7.25
N GLU A 97 -27.08 -7.36 7.30
CA GLU A 97 -28.33 -7.69 8.01
C GLU A 97 -28.95 -9.01 7.52
N ARG A 98 -28.85 -9.30 6.22
CA ARG A 98 -29.38 -10.52 5.62
C ARG A 98 -28.51 -11.75 5.91
N GLU A 99 -27.20 -11.61 5.79
CA GLU A 99 -26.25 -12.73 5.78
C GLU A 99 -25.66 -13.02 7.17
N PHE A 100 -25.58 -12.00 8.01
CA PHE A 100 -24.90 -12.00 9.30
C PHE A 100 -25.72 -11.28 10.40
N PRO A 101 -27.04 -11.59 10.57
CA PRO A 101 -27.94 -10.82 11.44
C PRO A 101 -27.53 -10.76 12.91
N ASP A 102 -26.80 -11.76 13.40
CA ASP A 102 -26.37 -11.87 14.81
C ASP A 102 -24.89 -11.55 15.02
N ARG A 103 -24.18 -11.10 13.96
CA ARG A 103 -22.76 -10.75 14.06
C ARG A 103 -22.58 -9.30 14.47
N ILE A 104 -21.51 -9.04 15.21
CA ILE A 104 -21.11 -7.71 15.65
C ILE A 104 -19.91 -7.28 14.79
N ILE A 105 -20.02 -6.14 14.13
CA ILE A 105 -18.91 -5.52 13.41
C ILE A 105 -17.86 -5.08 14.44
N GLN A 106 -16.62 -5.52 14.25
CA GLN A 106 -15.45 -5.16 15.06
C GLN A 106 -14.72 -3.98 14.41
N GLU A 107 -14.57 -4.01 13.10
CA GLU A 107 -13.94 -2.97 12.29
C GLU A 107 -14.56 -2.94 10.89
N ALA A 108 -14.50 -1.78 10.26
CA ALA A 108 -14.84 -1.59 8.86
C ALA A 108 -13.81 -0.68 8.23
N GLU A 109 -13.31 -1.06 7.07
CA GLU A 109 -12.29 -0.32 6.33
C GLU A 109 -12.79 0.01 4.93
N HIS A 110 -12.41 1.19 4.44
CA HIS A 110 -12.56 1.54 3.03
C HIS A 110 -11.22 1.33 2.36
N VAL A 111 -11.20 0.52 1.29
CA VAL A 111 -9.95 0.11 0.64
C VAL A 111 -9.98 0.47 -0.85
N MET A 112 -8.91 1.11 -1.30
CA MET A 112 -8.55 1.29 -2.70
C MET A 112 -7.43 0.34 -3.03
N SER A 113 -7.67 -0.68 -3.85
CA SER A 113 -6.64 -1.65 -4.25
C SER A 113 -6.26 -1.52 -5.72
N ALA A 114 -4.98 -1.69 -6.03
CA ALA A 114 -4.46 -1.70 -7.40
C ALA A 114 -5.01 -2.86 -8.25
N THR A 115 -5.35 -3.99 -7.61
CA THR A 115 -5.79 -5.21 -8.31
C THR A 115 -7.28 -5.47 -8.18
N GLN A 116 -7.88 -5.12 -7.04
CA GLN A 116 -9.29 -5.36 -6.77
C GLN A 116 -10.17 -4.12 -7.00
N GLY A 117 -9.60 -2.92 -7.11
CA GLY A 117 -10.36 -1.67 -7.17
C GLY A 117 -10.90 -1.25 -5.80
N GLU A 118 -11.97 -0.46 -5.78
CA GLU A 118 -12.63 -0.03 -4.54
C GLU A 118 -13.44 -1.18 -3.91
N PHE A 119 -13.23 -1.40 -2.61
CA PHE A 119 -14.04 -2.29 -1.78
C PHE A 119 -14.07 -1.82 -0.32
N TYR A 120 -14.83 -2.54 0.49
CA TYR A 120 -14.94 -2.34 1.93
C TYR A 120 -14.70 -3.66 2.62
N ASP A 121 -13.73 -3.71 3.53
CA ASP A 121 -13.53 -4.88 4.39
C ASP A 121 -14.32 -4.71 5.69
N ILE A 122 -15.05 -5.75 6.08
CA ILE A 122 -15.90 -5.76 7.27
C ILE A 122 -15.47 -6.92 8.15
N GLU A 123 -14.78 -6.58 9.24
CA GLU A 123 -14.35 -7.53 10.25
C GLU A 123 -15.48 -7.77 11.25
N PHE A 124 -15.90 -9.03 11.40
CA PHE A 124 -16.89 -9.44 12.39
C PHE A 124 -16.22 -10.11 13.59
N LYS A 125 -16.62 -9.68 14.78
CA LYS A 125 -16.20 -10.28 16.04
C LYS A 125 -16.71 -11.72 16.15
N GLN A 126 -15.80 -12.64 16.47
CA GLN A 126 -16.14 -14.00 16.84
C GLN A 126 -15.14 -14.60 17.84
N LYS A 127 -15.42 -15.81 18.34
CA LYS A 127 -14.48 -16.50 19.22
C LYS A 127 -13.25 -16.95 18.41
N GLY A 128 -12.07 -16.48 18.79
CA GLY A 128 -10.82 -16.79 18.11
C GLY A 128 -10.44 -15.68 17.13
N LYS A 129 -9.96 -16.04 15.95
CA LYS A 129 -9.71 -15.07 14.86
C LYS A 129 -11.04 -14.50 14.39
N ASN A 130 -11.09 -13.18 14.18
CA ASN A 130 -12.25 -12.54 13.58
C ASN A 130 -12.52 -13.04 12.15
N MET A 131 -13.69 -12.72 11.62
CA MET A 131 -14.10 -13.10 10.27
C MET A 131 -14.25 -11.85 9.40
N ASP A 132 -13.51 -11.80 8.32
CA ASP A 132 -13.52 -10.68 7.37
C ASP A 132 -14.42 -11.01 6.18
N VAL A 133 -15.14 -10.01 5.69
CA VAL A 133 -15.95 -10.12 4.48
C VAL A 133 -15.83 -8.85 3.66
N GLU A 134 -15.24 -8.98 2.48
CA GLU A 134 -15.08 -7.89 1.54
C GLU A 134 -16.35 -7.67 0.70
N TYR A 135 -16.73 -6.41 0.55
CA TYR A 135 -17.87 -6.00 -0.26
C TYR A 135 -17.54 -4.90 -1.25
N ARG A 136 -18.20 -4.97 -2.40
CA ARG A 136 -18.40 -3.83 -3.30
C ARG A 136 -19.41 -2.85 -2.69
N LYS A 137 -19.33 -1.59 -3.12
CA LYS A 137 -20.22 -0.51 -2.68
C LYS A 137 -21.71 -0.82 -2.86
N ASP A 138 -22.06 -1.67 -3.82
CA ASP A 138 -23.44 -2.10 -4.11
C ASP A 138 -23.93 -3.27 -3.22
N GLY A 139 -23.10 -3.74 -2.28
CA GLY A 139 -23.43 -4.82 -1.35
C GLY A 139 -23.18 -6.22 -1.91
N THR A 140 -22.60 -6.36 -3.11
CA THR A 140 -22.08 -7.64 -3.59
C THR A 140 -20.72 -7.95 -2.97
N LYS A 141 -20.37 -9.24 -2.85
CA LYS A 141 -19.05 -9.65 -2.36
C LYS A 141 -17.98 -9.44 -3.43
N VAL A 142 -16.75 -9.15 -2.99
CA VAL A 142 -15.57 -9.05 -3.87
C VAL A 142 -15.21 -10.41 -4.46
#